data_AF-L7JAT2-F1
#
_entry.id   AF-L7JAT2-F1
#
_cell.length_a   1.000
_cell.length_b   1.000
_cell.length_c   1.000
_cell.angle_alpha   90.00
_cell.angle_beta   90.00
_cell.angle_gamma   90.00
#
_symmetry.space_group_name_H-M   'P 1'
#
loop_
_entity.id
_entity.type
_entity.pdbx_description
1 polymer ?
#
loop_
_entity_poly.entity_id
_entity_poly.type
_entity_poly.pdbx_seq_one_letter_code
_entity_poly.pdbx_strand_id
1 'polypeptide(L)'
;MAGSYGESHAVDHALVRCHGTFFTGKGTEDFEEARKEFISNLDLAVAKGARRWLEAGYQIAVTNLCALFGYGLPANVLMKAFDASTKEAPMPKIVLTDEPTSAESQAASPEKQKSSNTDDENDPAATMEAKVDVVDPSKHFKEVLQLVESTDRIVLSRLGDLNILSYTIVKLTFLLAMARLKGPG
;
A
#
# COMPACT_ATOMS: atom_id res chain seq x y z
N MET A 1 0.97 34.90 21.28
CA MET A 1 1.77 33.69 21.00
C MET A 1 1.24 33.03 19.74
N ALA A 2 1.73 33.42 18.56
CA ALA A 2 1.37 32.74 17.32
C ALA A 2 2.24 31.48 17.21
N GLY A 3 1.62 30.30 17.14
CA GLY A 3 2.35 29.04 17.02
C GLY A 3 2.98 28.90 15.63
N SER A 4 4.19 28.34 15.55
CA SER A 4 4.80 27.94 14.28
C SER A 4 4.08 26.71 13.71
N TYR A 5 3.00 26.94 12.96
CA TYR A 5 2.21 25.89 12.32
C TYR A 5 2.58 25.65 10.84
N GLY A 6 3.46 26.48 10.26
CA GLY A 6 3.74 26.46 8.81
C GLY A 6 4.58 25.28 8.30
N GLU A 7 5.58 24.83 9.06
CA GLU A 7 6.58 23.87 8.54
C GLU A 7 6.06 22.43 8.39
N SER A 8 5.16 21.97 9.26
CA SER A 8 4.53 20.64 9.12
C SER A 8 3.81 20.54 7.77
N HIS A 9 3.01 21.57 7.45
CA HIS A 9 2.18 21.59 6.25
C HIS A 9 3.01 21.50 4.95
N ALA A 10 4.25 22.00 4.92
CA ALA A 10 5.12 21.87 3.76
C ALA A 10 5.56 20.41 3.52
N VAL A 11 6.02 19.73 4.58
CA VAL A 11 6.41 18.30 4.51
C VAL A 11 5.22 17.42 4.14
N ASP A 12 4.09 17.64 4.81
CA ASP A 12 2.87 16.86 4.60
C ASP A 12 2.33 17.07 3.17
N HIS A 13 2.36 18.30 2.65
CA HIS A 13 1.97 18.62 1.27
C HIS A 13 2.92 18.03 0.22
N ALA A 14 4.24 18.08 0.44
CA ALA A 14 5.23 17.49 -0.45
C ALA A 14 5.13 15.95 -0.49
N LEU A 15 4.88 15.31 0.65
CA LEU A 15 4.59 13.88 0.76
C LEU A 15 3.34 13.52 -0.06
N VAL A 16 2.23 14.25 0.15
CA VAL A 16 0.96 14.02 -0.57
C VAL A 16 1.15 14.18 -2.09
N ARG A 17 1.95 15.14 -2.56
CA ARG A 17 2.28 15.25 -3.99
C ARG A 17 3.04 14.03 -4.51
N CYS A 18 4.12 13.60 -3.83
CA CYS A 18 4.89 12.42 -4.22
C CYS A 18 4.01 11.17 -4.33
N HIS A 19 3.21 10.91 -3.30
CA HIS A 19 2.30 9.76 -3.27
C HIS A 19 1.10 9.92 -4.22
N GLY A 20 0.66 11.14 -4.50
CA GLY A 20 -0.33 11.44 -5.53
C GLY A 20 0.16 11.07 -6.93
N THR A 21 1.40 11.43 -7.27
CA THR A 21 2.05 10.97 -8.52
C THR A 21 2.11 9.45 -8.56
N PHE A 22 2.54 8.79 -7.48
CA PHE A 22 2.64 7.33 -7.46
C PHE A 22 1.27 6.63 -7.59
N PHE A 23 0.23 7.14 -6.92
CA PHE A 23 -1.10 6.55 -6.95
C PHE A 23 -1.82 6.76 -8.29
N THR A 24 -1.65 7.92 -8.92
CA THR A 24 -2.40 8.31 -10.13
C THR A 24 -1.65 8.10 -11.44
N GLY A 25 -0.32 7.99 -11.41
CA GLY A 25 0.53 8.02 -12.61
C GLY A 25 0.60 9.38 -13.31
N LYS A 26 0.06 10.46 -12.71
CA LYS A 26 0.00 11.82 -13.27
C LYS A 26 0.92 12.77 -12.51
N GLY A 27 1.30 13.91 -13.12
CA GLY A 27 2.19 14.88 -12.46
C GLY A 27 3.59 14.29 -12.24
N THR A 28 4.14 13.67 -13.29
CA THR A 28 5.50 13.07 -13.25
C THR A 28 6.59 14.11 -13.49
N GLU A 29 6.23 15.21 -14.15
CA GLU A 29 7.00 16.42 -14.40
C GLU A 29 7.43 17.11 -13.09
N ASP A 30 6.52 17.24 -12.13
CA ASP A 30 6.73 17.94 -10.86
C ASP A 30 7.24 17.01 -9.73
N PHE A 31 7.28 15.70 -9.97
CA PHE A 31 7.66 14.69 -8.96
C PHE A 31 9.05 14.93 -8.37
N GLU A 32 10.02 15.28 -9.21
CA GLU A 32 11.39 15.56 -8.78
C GLU A 32 11.50 16.81 -7.89
N GLU A 33 10.60 17.79 -8.06
CA GLU A 33 10.51 18.96 -7.19
C GLU A 33 9.83 18.60 -5.87
N ALA A 34 8.67 17.95 -5.92
CA ALA A 34 7.96 17.47 -4.73
C ALA A 34 8.84 16.56 -3.84
N ARG A 35 9.63 15.66 -4.46
CA ARG A 35 10.59 14.80 -3.74
C ARG A 35 11.68 15.61 -3.06
N LYS A 36 12.27 16.61 -3.74
CA LYS A 36 13.31 17.48 -3.15
C LYS A 36 12.74 18.31 -2.00
N GLU A 37 11.53 18.84 -2.13
CA GLU A 37 10.87 19.60 -1.06
C GLU A 37 10.59 18.72 0.16
N PHE A 38 10.05 17.51 -0.04
CA PHE A 38 9.82 16.57 1.06
C PHE A 38 11.13 16.22 1.77
N ILE A 39 12.13 15.75 1.03
CA ILE A 39 13.42 15.30 1.57
C ILE A 39 14.21 16.43 2.25
N SER A 40 14.16 17.66 1.73
CA SER A 40 14.88 18.79 2.33
C SER A 40 14.26 19.32 3.62
N ASN A 41 12.94 19.18 3.81
CA ASN A 41 12.25 19.63 5.02
C ASN A 41 12.10 18.52 6.09
N LEU A 42 12.27 17.25 5.71
CA LEU A 42 12.01 16.08 6.58
C LEU A 42 12.81 16.09 7.89
N ASP A 43 14.13 16.28 7.85
CA ASP A 43 14.97 16.25 9.06
C ASP A 43 14.56 17.33 10.08
N LEU A 44 14.26 18.54 9.57
CA LEU A 44 13.82 19.66 10.39
C LEU A 44 12.46 19.41 11.03
N ALA A 45 11.54 18.74 10.33
CA ALA A 45 10.25 18.33 10.88
C ALA A 45 10.40 17.25 11.96
N VAL A 46 11.30 16.27 11.79
CA VAL A 46 11.61 15.29 12.83
C VAL A 46 12.20 15.97 14.08
N ALA A 47 13.12 16.92 13.88
CA ALA A 47 13.75 17.67 14.97
C ALA A 47 12.75 18.54 15.74
N LYS A 48 11.84 19.23 15.04
CA LYS A 48 10.86 20.15 15.64
C LYS A 48 9.61 19.47 16.17
N GLY A 49 9.25 18.30 15.65
CA GLY A 49 7.97 17.66 15.95
C GLY A 49 7.79 17.22 17.41
N ALA A 50 8.87 16.87 18.10
CA ALA A 50 8.82 16.28 19.44
C ALA A 50 7.77 15.15 19.50
N ARG A 51 6.92 15.11 20.53
CA ARG A 51 5.82 14.12 20.64
C ARG A 51 4.83 14.15 19.46
N ARG A 52 4.71 15.25 18.70
CA ARG A 52 3.83 15.33 17.52
C ARG A 52 4.38 14.54 16.33
N TRP A 53 5.69 14.28 16.29
CA TRP A 53 6.29 13.42 15.27
C TRP A 53 5.87 11.94 15.42
N LEU A 54 5.36 11.51 16.58
CA LEU A 54 4.95 10.12 16.77
C LEU A 54 3.87 9.71 15.77
N GLU A 55 2.85 10.56 15.58
CA GLU A 55 1.76 10.31 14.63
C GLU A 55 2.24 10.44 13.17
N ALA A 56 2.91 11.56 12.83
CA ALA A 56 3.43 11.80 11.48
C ALA A 56 4.43 10.71 11.04
N GLY A 57 5.34 10.29 11.92
CA GLY A 57 6.31 9.23 11.65
C GLY A 57 5.64 7.86 11.42
N TYR A 58 4.53 7.56 12.11
CA TYR A 58 3.73 6.36 11.81
C TYR A 58 3.06 6.49 10.43
N GLN A 59 2.42 7.62 10.16
CA GLN A 59 1.70 7.87 8.90
C GLN A 59 2.63 7.84 7.68
N ILE A 60 3.80 8.49 7.74
CA ILE A 60 4.81 8.47 6.67
C ILE A 60 5.32 7.04 6.47
N ALA A 61 5.63 6.30 7.54
CA ALA A 61 6.08 4.92 7.41
C ALA A 61 5.03 4.04 6.72
N VAL A 62 3.76 4.09 7.14
CA VAL A 62 2.68 3.32 6.52
C VAL A 62 2.46 3.74 5.06
N THR A 63 2.46 5.04 4.76
CA THR A 63 2.26 5.56 3.40
C THR A 63 3.39 5.14 2.45
N ASN A 64 4.64 5.12 2.94
CA ASN A 64 5.79 4.56 2.23
C ASN A 64 5.62 3.06 1.93
N LEU A 65 5.09 2.28 2.88
CA LEU A 65 4.79 0.86 2.65
C LEU A 65 3.67 0.69 1.61
N CYS A 66 2.59 1.48 1.68
CA CYS A 66 1.52 1.45 0.67
C CYS A 66 2.06 1.68 -0.75
N ALA A 67 2.98 2.63 -0.94
CA ALA A 67 3.61 2.87 -2.23
C ALA A 67 4.50 1.69 -2.68
N LEU A 68 5.29 1.07 -1.77
CA LEU A 68 6.10 -0.11 -2.12
C LEU A 68 5.26 -1.29 -2.63
N PHE A 69 4.07 -1.50 -2.07
CA PHE A 69 3.09 -2.50 -2.56
C PHE A 69 2.29 -2.02 -3.78
N GLY A 70 2.62 -0.86 -4.37
CA GLY A 70 1.90 -0.27 -5.49
C GLY A 70 0.42 -0.05 -5.17
N TYR A 71 0.12 0.35 -3.93
CA TYR A 71 -1.24 0.56 -3.40
C TYR A 71 -2.18 -0.65 -3.56
N GLY A 72 -1.62 -1.86 -3.62
CA GLY A 72 -2.37 -3.11 -3.77
C GLY A 72 -2.54 -3.59 -5.21
N LEU A 73 -1.88 -2.98 -6.19
CA LEU A 73 -1.91 -3.43 -7.58
C LEU A 73 -1.41 -4.88 -7.70
N PRO A 74 -2.20 -5.84 -8.23
CA PRO A 74 -1.79 -7.25 -8.36
C PRO A 74 -0.56 -7.48 -9.26
N ALA A 75 -0.18 -6.49 -10.06
CA ALA A 75 1.03 -6.53 -10.87
C ALA A 75 2.33 -6.35 -10.05
N ASN A 76 2.25 -5.72 -8.87
CA ASN A 76 3.39 -5.37 -8.03
C ASN A 76 4.14 -6.63 -7.51
N VAL A 77 5.47 -6.55 -7.49
CA VAL A 77 6.35 -7.68 -7.13
C VAL A 77 6.23 -8.09 -5.66
N LEU A 78 6.06 -7.13 -4.74
CA LEU A 78 5.87 -7.41 -3.31
C LEU A 78 4.48 -7.98 -3.04
N MET A 79 3.46 -7.49 -3.73
CA MET A 79 2.10 -8.05 -3.63
C MET A 79 2.06 -9.51 -4.09
N LYS A 80 2.66 -9.82 -5.25
CA LYS A 80 2.79 -11.21 -5.74
C LYS A 80 3.53 -12.13 -4.78
N ALA A 81 4.63 -11.65 -4.17
CA ALA A 81 5.39 -12.42 -3.18
C ALA A 81 4.58 -12.65 -1.89
N PHE A 82 3.80 -11.65 -1.45
CA PHE A 82 2.91 -11.75 -0.30
C PHE A 82 1.77 -12.76 -0.55
N ASP A 83 1.10 -12.69 -1.70
CA ASP A 83 0.08 -13.65 -2.12
C ASP A 83 0.62 -15.09 -2.20
N ALA A 84 1.84 -15.27 -2.73
CA ALA A 84 2.50 -16.57 -2.82
C ALA A 84 2.80 -17.15 -1.43
N SER A 85 3.19 -16.31 -0.47
CA SER A 85 3.49 -16.73 0.90
C SER A 85 2.25 -16.99 1.78
N THR A 86 1.09 -16.43 1.43
CA THR A 86 -0.13 -16.46 2.27
C THR A 86 -1.19 -17.44 1.78
N LYS A 87 -1.10 -17.90 0.53
CA LYS A 87 -1.87 -19.05 0.04
C LYS A 87 -1.44 -20.31 0.79
N GLU A 88 -2.27 -20.78 1.71
CA GLU A 88 -2.10 -22.11 2.28
C GLU A 88 -2.13 -23.17 1.18
N ALA A 89 -1.30 -24.21 1.33
CA ALA A 89 -1.43 -25.41 0.51
C ALA A 89 -2.85 -25.96 0.69
N PRO A 90 -3.55 -26.40 -0.37
CA PRO A 90 -4.89 -26.96 -0.24
C PRO A 90 -4.88 -28.06 0.81
N MET A 91 -5.67 -27.89 1.88
CA MET A 91 -5.80 -28.93 2.91
C MET A 91 -6.13 -30.25 2.20
N PRO A 92 -5.38 -31.34 2.46
CA PRO A 92 -5.68 -32.60 1.81
C PRO A 92 -7.11 -33.00 2.17
N LYS A 93 -7.97 -33.09 1.15
CA LYS A 93 -9.30 -33.68 1.33
C LYS A 93 -9.07 -35.10 1.83
N ILE A 94 -9.34 -35.33 3.10
CA ILE A 94 -9.38 -36.66 3.68
C ILE A 94 -10.62 -37.34 3.08
N VAL A 95 -10.41 -38.02 1.95
CA VAL A 95 -11.40 -38.90 1.34
C VAL A 95 -11.46 -40.16 2.20
N LEU A 96 -12.36 -40.18 3.16
CA LEU A 96 -12.83 -41.41 3.79
C LEU A 96 -13.81 -42.06 2.81
N THR A 97 -13.46 -43.23 2.29
CA THR A 97 -14.31 -44.05 1.41
C THR A 97 -15.21 -44.98 2.22
N ASP A 98 -16.51 -44.85 2.02
CA ASP A 98 -17.70 -45.72 2.20
C ASP A 98 -17.47 -47.21 2.63
N GLU A 99 -18.34 -47.97 3.30
CA GLU A 99 -19.74 -47.92 3.84
C GLU A 99 -19.87 -49.12 4.86
N PRO A 100 -21.03 -49.57 5.46
CA PRO A 100 -22.42 -49.14 5.31
C PRO A 100 -23.33 -49.02 6.57
N THR A 101 -24.56 -48.50 6.34
CA THR A 101 -25.83 -48.77 7.10
C THR A 101 -26.00 -48.29 8.56
N SER A 102 -26.88 -47.29 8.79
CA SER A 102 -28.30 -47.54 9.18
C SER A 102 -29.15 -46.27 9.45
N ALA A 103 -30.40 -46.29 8.94
CA ALA A 103 -31.64 -45.60 9.36
C ALA A 103 -31.72 -44.07 9.67
N GLU A 104 -32.56 -43.40 8.86
CA GLU A 104 -33.58 -42.37 9.21
C GLU A 104 -33.15 -41.09 9.99
N SER A 105 -33.28 -39.88 9.42
CA SER A 105 -34.61 -39.24 9.26
C SER A 105 -34.63 -37.99 8.36
N GLN A 106 -35.75 -37.87 7.65
CA GLN A 106 -36.36 -36.77 6.88
C GLN A 106 -35.94 -35.30 7.19
N ALA A 107 -35.77 -34.46 6.14
CA ALA A 107 -36.77 -33.43 5.76
C ALA A 107 -36.39 -32.57 4.52
N ALA A 108 -37.43 -32.25 3.73
CA ALA A 108 -37.56 -31.14 2.75
C ALA A 108 -36.76 -31.18 1.41
N SER A 109 -37.39 -30.56 0.39
CA SER A 109 -37.11 -30.72 -1.05
C SER A 109 -36.41 -29.50 -1.69
N PRO A 110 -35.95 -29.61 -2.96
CA PRO A 110 -35.12 -28.59 -3.61
C PRO A 110 -35.92 -27.62 -4.49
N GLU A 111 -35.35 -26.44 -4.79
CA GLU A 111 -35.67 -25.69 -6.01
C GLU A 111 -34.41 -25.16 -6.70
N LYS A 112 -34.47 -25.09 -8.04
CA LYS A 112 -33.34 -24.83 -8.93
C LYS A 112 -33.77 -23.89 -10.04
N GLN A 113 -33.21 -22.68 -10.05
CA GLN A 113 -33.09 -21.72 -11.17
C GLN A 113 -34.37 -21.29 -11.92
N LYS A 114 -34.49 -20.00 -12.27
CA LYS A 114 -34.33 -19.50 -13.67
C LYS A 114 -34.81 -18.04 -13.91
N SER A 115 -33.91 -17.24 -14.51
CA SER A 115 -34.04 -16.04 -15.37
C SER A 115 -35.27 -15.10 -15.34
N SER A 116 -35.00 -13.80 -15.49
CA SER A 116 -35.61 -12.98 -16.57
C SER A 116 -34.77 -11.74 -16.92
N ASN A 117 -35.05 -11.19 -18.11
CA ASN A 117 -34.45 -10.01 -18.74
C ASN A 117 -35.59 -8.97 -18.99
N THR A 118 -35.47 -7.79 -19.60
CA THR A 118 -34.39 -7.01 -20.28
C THR A 118 -34.79 -5.51 -20.19
N ASP A 119 -33.91 -4.50 -20.25
CA ASP A 119 -33.53 -3.60 -21.39
C ASP A 119 -33.17 -2.24 -20.70
N ASP A 120 -32.06 -1.54 -20.96
CA ASP A 120 -31.64 -0.76 -22.14
C ASP A 120 -32.34 0.62 -22.28
N GLU A 121 -31.63 1.71 -21.91
CA GLU A 121 -31.76 3.03 -22.57
C GLU A 121 -30.48 3.87 -22.37
N ASN A 122 -30.20 4.76 -23.32
CA ASN A 122 -28.87 5.29 -23.64
C ASN A 122 -28.83 6.84 -23.65
N ASP A 123 -27.73 7.46 -23.18
CA ASP A 123 -27.23 8.75 -23.68
C ASP A 123 -25.79 9.06 -23.19
N PRO A 124 -25.02 10.01 -23.80
CA PRO A 124 -23.78 9.55 -24.42
C PRO A 124 -22.49 10.30 -24.04
N ALA A 125 -21.37 9.61 -24.32
CA ALA A 125 -20.09 10.12 -24.78
C ALA A 125 -19.53 11.44 -24.20
N ALA A 126 -18.62 11.31 -23.24
CA ALA A 126 -17.52 12.24 -23.02
C ALA A 126 -16.20 11.50 -22.73
N THR A 127 -15.80 10.62 -23.65
CA THR A 127 -14.49 9.94 -23.59
C THR A 127 -13.39 10.94 -23.90
N MET A 128 -13.00 11.75 -22.90
CA MET A 128 -11.71 12.42 -22.93
C MET A 128 -10.63 11.34 -22.88
N GLU A 129 -9.97 11.11 -24.02
CA GLU A 129 -8.72 10.37 -24.04
C GLU A 129 -7.65 11.18 -23.31
N ALA A 130 -7.61 11.01 -22.00
CA ALA A 130 -6.45 11.37 -21.22
C ALA A 130 -5.28 10.57 -21.78
N LYS A 131 -4.24 11.27 -22.26
CA LYS A 131 -2.95 10.70 -22.61
C LYS A 131 -2.42 9.94 -21.40
N VAL A 132 -2.66 8.64 -21.35
CA VAL A 132 -2.07 7.75 -20.34
C VAL A 132 -0.61 7.65 -20.71
N ASP A 133 0.22 8.46 -20.06
CA ASP A 133 1.66 8.20 -20.05
C ASP A 133 1.84 6.81 -19.43
N VAL A 134 2.20 5.84 -20.28
CA VAL A 134 2.40 4.45 -19.89
C VAL A 134 3.71 4.40 -19.10
N VAL A 135 3.60 4.69 -17.80
CA VAL A 135 4.73 4.65 -16.88
C VAL A 135 5.24 3.21 -16.82
N ASP A 136 6.48 3.00 -17.23
CA ASP A 136 7.17 1.71 -17.07
C ASP A 136 7.11 1.27 -15.60
N PRO A 137 6.52 0.09 -15.29
CA PRO A 137 6.44 -0.42 -13.93
C PRO A 137 7.80 -0.58 -13.23
N SER A 138 8.88 -0.83 -13.99
CA SER A 138 10.23 -0.93 -13.44
C SER A 138 10.77 0.44 -13.00
N LYS A 139 10.68 1.45 -13.88
CA LYS A 139 10.98 2.85 -13.55
C LYS A 139 10.15 3.33 -12.35
N HIS A 140 8.84 3.11 -12.36
CA HIS A 140 7.94 3.50 -11.27
C HIS A 140 8.35 2.91 -9.93
N PHE A 141 8.58 1.59 -9.87
CA PHE A 141 9.01 0.93 -8.63
C PHE A 141 10.36 1.45 -8.14
N LYS A 142 11.27 1.80 -9.05
CA LYS A 142 12.57 2.41 -8.71
C LYS A 142 12.41 3.83 -8.12
N GLU A 143 11.51 4.65 -8.65
CA GLU A 143 11.22 6.00 -8.13
C GLU A 143 10.58 5.95 -6.73
N VAL A 144 9.64 5.01 -6.52
CA VAL A 144 9.08 4.70 -5.20
C VAL A 144 10.17 4.26 -4.23
N LEU A 145 10.99 3.27 -4.61
CA LEU A 145 12.07 2.76 -3.77
C LEU A 145 13.05 3.86 -3.38
N GLN A 146 13.44 4.73 -4.31
CA GLN A 146 14.32 5.88 -4.06
C GLN A 146 13.73 6.89 -3.07
N LEU A 147 12.42 7.19 -3.11
CA LEU A 147 11.79 8.02 -2.09
C LEU A 147 11.87 7.35 -0.71
N VAL A 148 11.52 6.06 -0.63
CA VAL A 148 11.49 5.33 0.64
C VAL A 148 12.89 5.18 1.24
N GLU A 149 13.89 4.82 0.44
CA GLU A 149 15.30 4.74 0.87
C GLU A 149 15.86 6.09 1.34
N SER A 150 15.49 7.19 0.66
CA SER A 150 15.88 8.54 1.07
C SER A 150 15.22 8.94 2.38
N THR A 151 13.94 8.58 2.58
CA THR A 151 13.20 8.79 3.83
C THR A 151 13.83 8.00 4.97
N ASP A 152 14.09 6.70 4.75
CA ASP A 152 14.73 5.80 5.70
C ASP A 152 16.10 6.34 6.12
N ARG A 153 16.92 6.78 5.15
CA ARG A 153 18.24 7.35 5.41
C ARG A 153 18.17 8.56 6.34
N ILE A 154 17.25 9.49 6.10
CA ILE A 154 17.10 10.68 6.95
C ILE A 154 16.61 10.29 8.33
N VAL A 155 15.48 9.60 8.43
CA VAL A 155 14.85 9.29 9.72
C VAL A 155 15.77 8.39 10.57
N LEU A 156 16.35 7.34 10.00
CA LEU A 156 17.21 6.41 10.74
C LEU A 156 18.61 6.96 11.02
N SER A 157 19.06 8.04 10.37
CA SER A 157 20.30 8.74 10.76
C SER A 157 20.23 9.35 12.16
N ARG A 158 19.01 9.59 12.67
CA ARG A 158 18.74 10.14 14.01
C ARG A 158 18.60 9.04 15.09
N LEU A 159 19.32 7.92 14.93
CA LEU A 159 19.24 6.79 15.85
C LEU A 159 19.52 7.22 17.31
N GLY A 160 18.57 6.96 18.20
CA GLY A 160 18.60 7.41 19.60
C GLY A 160 17.67 8.60 19.90
N ASP A 161 17.17 9.30 18.88
CA ASP A 161 16.09 10.29 19.01
C ASP A 161 14.76 9.56 19.30
N LEU A 162 14.08 9.90 20.40
CA LEU A 162 12.79 9.29 20.75
C LEU A 162 11.68 9.65 19.77
N ASN A 163 11.82 10.72 18.99
CA ASN A 163 10.83 11.11 18.00
C ASN A 163 10.70 10.00 16.94
N ILE A 164 11.83 9.48 16.42
CA ILE A 164 11.82 8.52 15.30
C ILE A 164 11.30 7.12 15.65
N LEU A 165 10.95 6.88 16.92
CA LEU A 165 10.58 5.56 17.42
C LEU A 165 9.34 4.99 16.71
N SER A 166 8.33 5.81 16.42
CA SER A 166 7.10 5.36 15.74
C SER A 166 7.39 4.87 14.32
N TYR A 167 8.10 5.66 13.52
CA TYR A 167 8.57 5.30 12.19
C TYR A 167 9.40 4.01 12.22
N THR A 168 10.36 3.95 13.15
CA THR A 168 11.29 2.81 13.28
C THR A 168 10.55 1.52 13.62
N ILE A 169 9.58 1.56 14.55
CA ILE A 169 8.78 0.37 14.91
C ILE A 169 7.98 -0.15 13.71
N VAL A 170 7.35 0.73 12.93
CA VAL A 170 6.60 0.33 11.72
C VAL A 170 7.53 -0.34 10.71
N LYS A 171 8.68 0.28 10.41
CA LYS A 171 9.66 -0.27 9.46
C LYS A 171 10.25 -1.60 9.93
N LEU A 172 10.60 -1.76 11.20
CA LEU A 172 11.11 -3.02 11.76
C LEU A 172 10.04 -4.12 11.76
N THR A 173 8.79 -3.78 12.08
CA THR A 173 7.66 -4.73 12.04
C THR A 173 7.40 -5.22 10.62
N PHE A 174 7.45 -4.30 9.65
CA PHE A 174 7.39 -4.63 8.22
C PHE A 174 8.54 -5.54 7.78
N LEU A 175 9.79 -5.19 8.09
CA LEU A 175 10.95 -6.01 7.73
C LEU A 175 10.90 -7.41 8.36
N LEU A 176 10.42 -7.52 9.61
CA LEU A 176 10.20 -8.80 10.28
C LEU A 176 9.10 -9.64 9.61
N ALA A 177 8.03 -8.99 9.12
CA ALA A 177 6.99 -9.66 8.35
C ALA A 177 7.54 -10.15 6.99
N MET A 178 8.26 -9.30 6.25
CA MET A 178 8.88 -9.65 4.96
C MET A 178 9.89 -10.79 5.11
N ALA A 179 10.71 -10.79 6.16
CA ALA A 179 11.67 -11.86 6.45
C ALA A 179 11.03 -13.22 6.79
N ARG A 180 9.72 -13.24 7.06
CA ARG A 180 8.92 -14.46 7.29
C ARG A 180 8.14 -14.90 6.05
N LEU A 181 8.07 -14.07 5.00
CA LEU A 181 7.42 -14.48 3.76
C LEU A 181 8.23 -15.59 3.09
N LYS A 182 7.54 -16.66 2.73
CA LYS A 182 8.07 -17.67 1.82
C LYS A 182 8.06 -17.03 0.44
N GLY A 183 9.25 -16.77 -0.11
CA GLY A 183 9.38 -16.26 -1.48
C GLY A 183 8.73 -17.21 -2.49
N PRO A 184 8.47 -16.74 -3.73
CA PRO A 184 8.07 -17.64 -4.80
C PRO A 184 9.15 -18.71 -5.00
N GLY A 185 8.78 -19.97 -4.75
CA GLY A 185 9.62 -21.14 -5.02
C GLY A 185 9.60 -21.55 -6.47
#